data_AF-A0A0E3SEL5-F1
#
_entry.id   AF-A0A0E3SEL5-F1
#
_cell.length_a   1.000
_cell.length_b   1.000
_cell.length_c   1.000
_cell.angle_alpha   90.00
_cell.angle_beta   90.00
_cell.angle_gamma   90.00
#
_symmetry.space_group_name_H-M   'P 1'
#
loop_
_entity.id
_entity.type
_entity.pdbx_description
1 polymer ?
#
loop_
_entity_poly.entity_id
_entity_poly.type
_entity_poly.pdbx_seq_one_letter_code
_entity_poly.pdbx_strand_id
1 'polypeptide(L)'
;MRLNNIIKFNLETRTKELKDQGKTLDEISEILSVESEQKITKSTVFRYFEAKDREAAQVIEKQDKLKARVVEAEISTIEYRMRGIEVLLNIAENGEHEHNRVKASLALKDSLDSLDSRLGKLSPTKNTQNNFFVNAPGAEPAKLRDRMKVYDAIFEEADES
;
A
#
# COMPACT_ATOMS: atom_id res chain seq x y z
N MET A 1 24.39 17.85 18.19
CA MET A 1 22.99 18.36 18.27
C MET A 1 22.49 18.11 19.69
N ARG A 2 21.95 19.10 20.41
CA ARG A 2 21.42 18.87 21.78
C ARG A 2 20.09 18.11 21.67
N LEU A 3 19.95 17.00 22.38
CA LEU A 3 18.70 16.23 22.47
C LEU A 3 17.62 17.10 23.10
N ASN A 4 16.42 17.12 22.52
CA ASN A 4 15.28 17.86 23.08
C ASN A 4 14.92 17.29 24.46
N ASN A 5 14.71 18.16 25.46
CA ASN A 5 14.42 17.72 26.83
C ASN A 5 13.15 16.87 26.94
N ILE A 6 12.17 17.05 26.04
CA ILE A 6 10.95 16.22 26.00
C ILE A 6 11.30 14.75 25.71
N ILE A 7 12.20 14.51 24.76
CA ILE A 7 12.67 13.16 24.42
C ILE A 7 13.59 12.64 25.54
N LYS A 8 14.51 13.48 26.02
CA LYS A 8 15.47 13.13 27.07
C LYS A 8 14.79 12.62 28.34
N PHE A 9 13.65 13.22 28.71
CA PHE A 9 12.90 12.89 29.92
C PHE A 9 11.67 12.01 29.64
N ASN A 10 11.59 11.37 28.46
CA ASN A 10 10.49 10.48 28.08
C ASN A 10 9.08 11.09 28.23
N LEU A 11 8.95 12.40 27.99
CA LEU A 11 7.70 13.16 28.12
C LEU A 11 6.87 13.15 26.82
N GLU A 12 7.27 12.37 25.82
CA GLU A 12 6.71 12.40 24.47
C GLU A 12 5.21 12.06 24.43
N THR A 13 4.80 11.00 25.13
CA THR A 13 3.39 10.58 25.22
C THR A 13 2.55 11.67 25.86
N ARG A 14 2.99 12.18 27.00
CA ARG A 14 2.30 13.23 27.74
C ARG A 14 2.20 14.54 26.96
N THR A 15 3.27 14.90 26.24
CA THR A 15 3.31 16.07 25.37
C THR A 15 2.25 15.99 24.27
N LYS A 16 2.03 14.79 23.69
CA LYS A 16 0.98 14.56 22.69
C LYS A 16 -0.42 14.64 23.30
N GLU A 17 -0.65 13.98 24.42
CA GLU A 17 -1.96 14.04 25.11
C GLU A 17 -2.40 15.47 25.40
N LEU A 18 -1.50 16.32 25.91
CA LEU A 18 -1.82 17.71 26.21
C LEU A 18 -2.14 18.50 24.92
N LYS A 19 -1.44 18.20 23.82
CA LYS A 19 -1.72 18.80 22.53
C LYS A 19 -3.09 18.37 21.98
N ASP A 20 -3.44 17.11 22.13
CA ASP A 20 -4.75 16.56 21.72
C ASP A 20 -5.91 17.11 22.56
N GLN A 21 -5.64 17.45 23.82
CA GLN A 21 -6.55 18.18 24.70
C GLN A 21 -6.69 19.68 24.34
N GLY A 22 -6.03 20.14 23.27
CA GLY A 22 -6.10 21.53 22.81
C GLY A 22 -5.27 22.52 23.61
N LYS A 23 -4.34 22.06 24.45
CA LYS A 23 -3.46 22.96 25.22
C LYS A 23 -2.51 23.74 24.32
N THR A 24 -2.27 24.98 24.69
CA THR A 24 -1.29 25.86 24.04
C THR A 24 0.14 25.42 24.37
N LEU A 25 1.12 25.82 23.55
CA LEU A 25 2.53 25.46 23.78
C LEU A 25 3.06 25.99 25.12
N ASP A 26 2.52 27.12 25.59
CA ASP A 26 2.88 27.70 26.89
C ASP A 26 2.36 26.83 28.03
N GLU A 27 1.07 26.49 28.02
CA GLU A 27 0.46 25.59 29.01
C GLU A 27 1.14 24.21 29.03
N ILE A 28 1.44 23.64 27.86
CA ILE A 28 2.17 22.37 27.75
C ILE A 28 3.54 22.48 28.42
N SER A 29 4.27 23.58 28.19
CA SER A 29 5.59 23.76 28.77
C SER A 29 5.56 23.88 30.29
N GLU A 30 4.54 24.54 30.83
CA GLU A 30 4.35 24.72 32.26
C GLU A 30 3.95 23.40 32.93
N ILE A 31 2.94 22.70 32.38
CA ILE A 31 2.48 21.40 32.89
C ILE A 31 3.63 20.39 32.89
N LEU A 32 4.34 20.25 31.77
CA LEU A 32 5.46 19.32 31.68
C LEU A 32 6.61 19.71 32.61
N SER A 33 6.84 21.00 32.86
CA SER A 33 7.88 21.43 33.79
C SER A 33 7.55 21.07 35.24
N VAL A 34 6.28 21.20 35.61
CA VAL A 34 5.79 20.84 36.95
C VAL A 34 5.80 19.31 37.12
N GLU A 35 5.25 18.56 36.17
CA GLU A 35 5.14 17.10 36.26
C GLU A 35 6.52 16.40 36.24
N SER A 36 7.51 16.96 35.54
CA SER A 36 8.84 16.36 35.43
C SER A 36 9.87 16.92 36.40
N GLU A 37 9.54 17.99 37.14
CA GLU A 37 10.49 18.79 37.93
C GLU A 37 11.70 19.29 37.11
N GLN A 38 11.60 19.32 35.78
CA GLN A 38 12.64 19.79 34.87
C GLN A 38 12.17 21.04 34.14
N LYS A 39 13.10 21.96 33.84
CA LYS A 39 12.76 23.15 33.05
C LYS A 39 12.46 22.77 31.59
N ILE A 40 11.18 22.78 31.21
CA ILE A 40 10.70 22.66 29.84
C ILE A 40 10.19 24.03 29.38
N THR A 41 10.80 24.59 28.34
CA THR A 41 10.39 25.89 27.80
C THR A 41 9.43 25.74 26.63
N LYS A 42 8.59 26.74 26.37
CA LYS A 42 7.78 26.84 25.14
C LYS A 42 8.59 26.54 23.87
N SER A 43 9.80 27.08 23.77
CA SER A 43 10.69 26.83 22.62
C SER A 43 11.06 25.35 22.46
N THR A 44 11.17 24.63 23.57
CA THR A 44 11.46 23.19 23.60
C THR A 44 10.28 22.39 23.06
N VAL A 45 9.07 22.74 23.49
CA VAL A 45 7.81 22.16 23.00
C VAL A 45 7.62 22.45 21.52
N PHE A 46 7.83 23.70 21.09
CA PHE A 46 7.76 24.10 19.68
C PHE A 46 8.71 23.27 18.81
N ARG A 47 9.99 23.20 19.17
CA ARG A 47 11.00 22.43 18.43
C ARG A 47 10.69 20.93 18.38
N TYR A 48 10.03 20.39 19.41
CA TYR A 48 9.62 19.01 19.42
C TYR A 48 8.54 18.74 18.36
N PHE A 49 7.47 19.54 18.32
CA PHE A 49 6.43 19.38 17.31
C PHE A 49 6.93 19.68 15.89
N GLU A 50 7.75 20.71 15.70
CA GLU A 50 8.36 21.01 14.40
C GLU A 50 9.20 19.83 13.89
N ALA A 51 9.98 19.18 14.77
CA ALA A 51 10.75 18.00 14.41
C ALA A 51 9.84 16.82 14.02
N LYS A 52 8.74 16.60 14.76
CA LYS A 52 7.77 15.53 14.46
C LYS A 52 7.00 15.77 13.17
N ASP A 53 6.61 17.00 12.87
CA ASP A 53 5.95 17.35 11.62
C ASP A 53 6.89 17.14 10.43
N ARG A 54 8.17 17.51 10.58
CA ARG A 54 9.20 17.22 9.57
C ARG A 54 9.42 15.72 9.40
N GLU A 55 9.51 14.95 10.48
CA GLU A 55 9.62 13.49 10.42
C GLU A 55 8.42 12.87 9.70
N ALA A 56 7.19 13.29 10.02
CA ALA A 56 5.97 12.83 9.37
C ALA A 56 5.97 13.15 7.87
N ALA A 57 6.31 14.39 7.50
CA ALA A 57 6.43 14.79 6.10
C ALA A 57 7.46 13.94 5.33
N GLN A 58 8.62 13.66 5.94
CA GLN A 58 9.63 12.79 5.35
C GLN A 58 9.16 11.35 5.19
N VAL A 59 8.38 10.82 6.13
CA VAL A 59 7.81 9.47 6.02
C VAL A 59 6.81 9.40 4.86
N ILE A 60 5.92 10.39 4.75
CA ILE A 60 4.97 10.51 3.64
C ILE A 60 5.72 10.58 2.31
N GLU A 61 6.72 11.47 2.21
CA GLU A 61 7.53 11.63 1.00
C GLU A 61 8.24 10.33 0.60
N LYS A 62 8.82 9.61 1.58
CA LYS A 62 9.45 8.30 1.33
C LYS A 62 8.44 7.26 0.87
N GLN A 63 7.26 7.24 1.46
CA GLN A 63 6.19 6.32 1.10
C GLN A 63 5.70 6.59 -0.34
N ASP A 64 5.51 7.85 -0.70
CA ASP A 64 5.07 8.22 -2.05
C ASP A 64 6.16 7.92 -3.10
N LYS A 65 7.43 8.18 -2.78
CA LYS A 65 8.56 7.75 -3.61
C LYS A 65 8.61 6.23 -3.78
N LEU A 66 8.34 5.46 -2.72
CA LEU A 66 8.31 4.01 -2.79
C LEU A 66 7.16 3.51 -3.68
N LYS A 67 5.96 4.07 -3.53
CA LYS A 67 4.82 3.76 -4.39
C LYS A 67 5.13 4.05 -5.86
N ALA A 68 5.73 5.20 -6.15
CA ALA A 68 6.13 5.57 -7.50
C ALA A 68 7.14 4.55 -8.09
N ARG A 69 8.16 4.15 -7.31
CA ARG A 69 9.15 3.14 -7.74
C ARG A 69 8.54 1.76 -7.97
N VAL A 70 7.55 1.37 -7.15
CA VAL A 70 6.83 0.10 -7.34
C VAL A 70 6.07 0.13 -8.66
N VAL A 71 5.32 1.21 -8.94
CA VAL A 71 4.59 1.38 -10.20
C VAL A 71 5.55 1.36 -11.39
N GLU A 72 6.67 2.07 -11.31
CA GLU A 72 7.70 2.09 -12.36
C GLU A 72 8.30 0.70 -12.63
N ALA A 73 8.59 -0.07 -11.57
CA ALA A 73 9.08 -1.44 -11.70
C ALA A 73 8.03 -2.38 -12.31
N GLU A 74 6.75 -2.18 -11.98
CA GLU A 74 5.64 -2.95 -12.57
C GLU A 74 5.47 -2.64 -14.06
N ILE A 75 5.51 -1.36 -14.45
CA ILE A 75 5.49 -0.92 -15.85
C ILE A 75 6.67 -1.53 -16.60
N SER A 76 7.88 -1.42 -16.06
CA SER A 76 9.11 -1.98 -16.67
C SER A 76 8.99 -3.50 -16.88
N THR A 77 8.36 -4.20 -15.93
CA THR A 77 8.13 -5.65 -16.03
C THR A 77 7.14 -5.98 -17.15
N ILE A 78 6.10 -5.17 -17.32
CA ILE A 78 5.13 -5.32 -18.41
C ILE A 78 5.81 -5.08 -19.76
N GLU A 79 6.58 -4.00 -19.90
CA GLU A 79 7.32 -3.70 -21.13
C GLU A 79 8.32 -4.81 -21.50
N TYR A 80 9.02 -5.38 -20.52
CA TYR A 80 9.90 -6.52 -20.76
C TYR A 80 9.14 -7.75 -21.27
N ARG A 81 7.96 -8.01 -20.71
CA ARG A 81 7.09 -9.12 -21.15
C ARG A 81 6.53 -8.90 -22.54
N MET A 82 6.09 -7.69 -22.86
CA MET A 82 5.62 -7.34 -24.20
C MET A 82 6.70 -7.61 -25.26
N ARG A 83 7.95 -7.19 -24.99
CA ARG A 83 9.09 -7.52 -25.86
C ARG A 83 9.31 -9.03 -26.02
N GLY A 84 9.18 -9.79 -24.93
CA GLY A 84 9.26 -11.26 -25.00
C GLY A 84 8.16 -11.88 -25.86
N ILE A 85 6.94 -11.38 -25.73
CA ILE A 85 5.78 -11.78 -26.54
C ILE A 85 6.01 -11.47 -28.02
N GLU A 86 6.54 -10.28 -28.35
CA GLU A 86 6.90 -9.92 -29.73
C GLU A 86 7.92 -10.87 -30.35
N VAL A 87 8.96 -11.25 -29.59
CA VAL A 87 9.96 -12.23 -30.05
C VAL A 87 9.33 -13.59 -30.29
N LEU A 88 8.49 -14.06 -29.36
CA LEU A 88 7.80 -15.34 -29.50
C LEU A 88 6.84 -15.34 -30.70
N LEU A 89 6.11 -14.25 -30.92
CA LEU A 89 5.22 -14.08 -32.07
C LEU A 89 6.01 -14.17 -33.38
N ASN A 90 7.14 -13.45 -33.48
CA ASN A 90 7.99 -13.51 -34.66
C ASN A 90 8.51 -14.93 -34.93
N ILE A 91 8.89 -15.70 -33.90
CA ILE A 91 9.33 -17.09 -34.07
C ILE A 91 8.15 -17.99 -34.49
N ALA A 92 6.96 -17.78 -33.93
CA ALA A 92 5.75 -18.54 -34.27
C ALA A 92 5.32 -18.31 -35.73
N GLU A 93 5.45 -17.08 -36.22
CA GLU A 93 5.08 -16.70 -37.58
C GLU A 93 6.15 -17.08 -38.61
N ASN A 94 7.42 -16.78 -38.33
CA ASN A 94 8.50 -16.78 -39.32
C ASN A 94 9.57 -17.85 -39.09
N GLY A 95 9.44 -18.70 -38.06
CA GLY A 95 10.43 -19.73 -37.74
C GLY A 95 10.61 -20.77 -38.85
N GLU A 96 11.87 -21.08 -39.20
CA GLU A 96 12.20 -22.01 -40.29
C GLU A 96 11.70 -23.45 -40.08
N HIS A 97 11.56 -23.86 -38.81
CA HIS A 97 11.15 -25.22 -38.45
C HIS A 97 9.80 -25.22 -37.74
N GLU A 98 8.90 -26.08 -38.19
CA GLU A 98 7.57 -26.28 -37.60
C GLU A 98 7.65 -26.53 -36.07
N HIS A 99 8.62 -27.33 -35.63
CA HIS A 99 8.87 -27.58 -34.21
C HIS A 99 9.11 -26.31 -33.39
N ASN A 100 9.88 -25.35 -33.93
CA ASN A 100 10.17 -24.09 -33.26
C ASN A 100 8.93 -23.19 -33.23
N ARG A 101 8.14 -23.20 -34.31
CA ARG A 101 6.88 -22.45 -34.40
C ARG A 101 5.84 -22.96 -33.40
N VAL A 102 5.68 -24.27 -33.28
CA VAL A 102 4.76 -24.90 -32.31
C VAL A 102 5.18 -24.60 -30.88
N LYS A 103 6.49 -24.74 -30.56
CA LYS A 103 7.01 -24.38 -29.23
C LYS A 103 6.83 -22.91 -28.89
N ALA A 104 7.10 -22.02 -29.84
CA ALA A 104 6.90 -20.58 -29.65
C ALA A 104 5.42 -20.24 -29.44
N SER A 105 4.51 -20.88 -30.17
CA SER A 105 3.06 -20.69 -30.02
C SER A 105 2.57 -21.13 -28.63
N LEU A 106 3.08 -22.23 -28.09
CA LEU A 106 2.76 -22.68 -26.74
C LEU A 106 3.28 -21.70 -25.68
N ALA A 107 4.55 -21.29 -25.80
CA ALA A 107 5.14 -20.30 -24.90
C ALA A 107 4.47 -18.92 -24.99
N LEU A 108 3.93 -18.56 -26.16
CA LEU A 108 3.17 -17.33 -26.39
C LEU A 108 1.87 -17.35 -25.59
N LYS A 109 1.14 -18.47 -25.59
CA LYS A 109 -0.08 -18.64 -24.79
C LYS A 109 0.20 -18.41 -23.31
N ASP A 110 1.21 -19.10 -22.74
CA ASP A 110 1.57 -18.95 -21.33
C ASP A 110 2.01 -17.50 -21.00
N SER A 111 2.69 -16.84 -21.93
CA SER A 111 3.16 -15.46 -21.77
C SER A 111 2.00 -14.45 -21.79
N LEU A 112 0.99 -14.68 -22.65
CA LEU A 112 -0.23 -13.89 -22.72
C LEU A 112 -1.09 -14.06 -21.46
N ASP A 113 -1.32 -15.31 -21.02
CA ASP A 113 -2.07 -15.60 -19.79
C ASP A 113 -1.41 -14.93 -18.57
N SER A 114 -0.07 -14.95 -18.52
CA SER A 114 0.70 -14.31 -17.45
C SER A 114 0.66 -12.77 -17.52
N LEU A 115 0.57 -12.19 -18.72
CA LEU A 115 0.39 -10.75 -18.92
C LEU A 115 -1.02 -10.31 -18.49
N ASP A 116 -2.05 -11.03 -18.91
CA ASP A 116 -3.45 -10.76 -18.56
C ASP A 116 -3.67 -10.83 -17.05
N SER A 117 -3.09 -11.82 -16.37
CA SER A 117 -3.11 -11.89 -14.90
C SER A 117 -2.48 -10.67 -14.23
N ARG A 118 -1.42 -10.10 -14.83
CA ARG A 118 -0.73 -8.92 -14.31
C ARG A 118 -1.53 -7.63 -14.56
N LEU A 119 -2.10 -7.48 -15.75
CA LEU A 119 -2.98 -6.36 -16.12
C LEU A 119 -4.28 -6.39 -15.30
N GLY A 120 -4.82 -7.57 -15.01
CA GLY A 120 -5.96 -7.74 -14.11
C GLY A 120 -5.69 -7.27 -12.68
N LYS A 121 -4.43 -7.31 -12.20
CA LYS A 121 -4.03 -6.76 -10.90
C LYS A 121 -3.89 -5.23 -10.90
N LEU A 122 -3.57 -4.64 -12.04
CA LEU A 122 -3.46 -3.18 -12.23
C LEU A 122 -4.79 -2.53 -12.59
N SER A 123 -5.73 -3.32 -13.12
CA SER A 123 -7.09 -2.87 -13.33
C SER A 123 -7.65 -2.44 -11.97
N PRO A 124 -8.15 -1.19 -11.82
CA PRO A 124 -8.65 -0.73 -10.54
C PRO A 124 -9.76 -1.68 -10.11
N THR A 125 -9.48 -2.50 -9.09
CA THR A 125 -10.48 -3.33 -8.46
C THR A 125 -11.59 -2.38 -8.03
N LYS A 126 -12.81 -2.56 -8.56
CA LYS A 126 -14.00 -1.78 -8.17
C LYS A 126 -14.39 -1.92 -6.68
N ASN A 127 -13.51 -2.49 -5.85
CA ASN A 127 -13.60 -2.56 -4.40
C ASN A 127 -12.26 -2.16 -3.78
N THR A 128 -11.90 -0.89 -3.86
CA THR A 128 -11.04 -0.29 -2.84
C THR A 128 -11.88 -0.11 -1.58
N GLN A 129 -12.22 -1.20 -0.90
CA GLN A 129 -12.46 -1.12 0.54
C GLN A 129 -11.08 -0.97 1.17
N ASN A 130 -10.69 0.29 1.39
CA ASN A 130 -9.65 0.64 2.33
C ASN A 130 -10.01 0.01 3.68
N ASN A 131 -9.48 -1.18 3.96
CA ASN A 131 -9.43 -1.72 5.31
C ASN A 131 -8.38 -0.94 6.10
N PHE A 132 -8.70 0.32 6.41
CA PHE A 132 -8.32 0.89 7.69
C PHE A 132 -9.14 0.12 8.72
N PHE A 133 -8.55 -0.92 9.29
CA PHE A 133 -9.08 -1.56 10.50
C PHE A 133 -8.98 -0.54 11.64
N VAL A 134 -9.97 0.34 11.73
CA VAL A 134 -10.35 1.00 12.99
C VAL A 134 -11.38 0.06 13.61
N ASN A 135 -11.04 -0.49 14.77
CA ASN A 135 -11.93 -1.30 15.57
C ASN A 135 -13.31 -0.62 15.72
N ALA A 136 -14.35 -1.23 15.15
CA ALA A 136 -15.73 -0.93 15.46
C ALA A 136 -16.42 -2.28 15.78
N PRO A 137 -16.95 -2.47 17.00
CA PRO A 137 -17.59 -3.73 17.36
C PRO A 137 -19.02 -3.77 16.80
N GLY A 138 -19.36 -4.86 16.09
CA GLY A 138 -20.76 -5.28 15.95
C GLY A 138 -21.40 -5.27 14.55
N ALA A 139 -20.80 -5.93 13.54
CA ALA A 139 -21.56 -6.30 12.34
C ALA A 139 -21.22 -7.71 11.86
N GLU A 140 -22.17 -8.64 12.02
CA GLU A 140 -22.06 -10.06 11.62
C GLU A 140 -22.05 -10.27 10.09
N PRO A 141 -21.29 -11.26 9.57
CA PRO A 141 -21.18 -11.54 8.15
C PRO A 141 -22.23 -12.57 7.68
N ALA A 142 -23.51 -12.20 7.65
CA ALA A 142 -24.59 -13.14 7.27
C ALA A 142 -25.00 -13.12 5.79
N LYS A 143 -24.42 -12.29 4.91
CA LYS A 143 -24.95 -12.08 3.55
C LYS A 143 -24.07 -12.53 2.37
N LEU A 144 -22.95 -13.23 2.62
CA LEU A 144 -22.10 -13.73 1.52
C LEU A 144 -22.42 -15.17 1.07
N ARG A 145 -23.08 -16.00 1.91
CA ARG A 145 -23.34 -17.40 1.57
C ARG A 145 -24.46 -17.61 0.53
N ASP A 146 -25.45 -16.73 0.48
CA ASP A 146 -26.59 -16.91 -0.42
C ASP A 146 -26.31 -16.53 -1.87
N ARG A 147 -25.27 -15.72 -2.14
CA ARG A 147 -24.90 -15.34 -3.51
C ARG A 147 -24.03 -16.37 -4.23
N MET A 148 -23.42 -17.31 -3.51
CA MET A 148 -22.53 -18.32 -4.09
C MET A 148 -23.30 -19.51 -4.66
N LYS A 149 -24.51 -19.80 -4.14
CA LYS A 149 -25.38 -20.87 -4.66
C LYS A 149 -25.96 -20.60 -6.05
N VAL A 150 -25.98 -19.34 -6.49
CA VAL A 150 -26.53 -18.96 -7.80
C VAL A 150 -25.53 -19.22 -8.94
N TYR A 151 -24.23 -19.28 -8.65
CA TYR A 151 -23.21 -19.54 -9.67
C TYR A 151 -23.01 -21.02 -9.97
N ASP A 152 -23.16 -21.90 -8.97
CA ASP A 152 -23.00 -23.34 -9.19
C ASP A 152 -24.16 -23.93 -10.02
N ALA A 153 -25.37 -23.38 -9.90
CA ALA A 153 -26.54 -23.86 -10.66
C ALA A 153 -26.50 -23.50 -12.16
N ILE A 154 -25.72 -22.49 -12.56
CA ILE A 154 -25.63 -22.06 -13.97
C ILE A 154 -24.60 -22.92 -14.74
N PHE A 155 -23.66 -23.56 -14.05
CA PHE A 155 -22.64 -24.40 -14.67
C PHE A 155 -23.04 -25.87 -14.85
N GLU A 156 -24.04 -26.37 -14.12
CA GLU A 156 -24.56 -27.74 -14.32
C GLU A 156 -25.50 -27.86 -15.54
N GLU A 157 -26.21 -26.79 -15.95
CA GLU A 157 -27.11 -26.85 -17.13
C GLU A 157 -26.38 -26.76 -18.48
N ALA A 158 -25.08 -26.44 -18.50
CA ALA A 158 -24.30 -26.28 -19.74
C ALA A 158 -23.59 -27.56 -20.22
N ASP A 159 -23.54 -28.61 -19.40
CA ASP A 159 -22.90 -29.89 -19.73
C ASP A 159 -23.88 -30.99 -20.21
N GLU A 160 -25.19 -30.71 -20.28
CA GLU A 160 -26.23 -31.66 -20.76
C GLU A 160 -26.92 -31.26 -22.08
N SER A 161 -26.35 -30.36 -22.89
CA SER A 161 -26.90 -29.99 -24.22
C SER A 161 -26.05 -30.45 -25.41
#